data_AF-K1T5B1-F1
#
_entry.id   AF-K1T5B1-F1
#
_cell.length_a   1.000
_cell.length_b   1.000
_cell.length_c   1.000
_cell.angle_alpha   90.00
_cell.angle_beta   90.00
_cell.angle_gamma   90.00
#
_symmetry.space_group_name_H-M   'P 1'
#
loop_
_entity.id
_entity.type
_entity.pdbx_description
1 polymer ?
#
loop_
_entity_poly.entity_id
_entity_poly.type
_entity_poly.pdbx_seq_one_letter_code
_entity_poly.pdbx_strand_id
1 'polypeptide(L)'
;MKSLVLKDLFNIGHNAKSMLFILVVFAVALIPFSGVEGYIFVCAILCSMMIVTTFSFDDSSKWTRYAMIMPVSKKELVAGKFMVLAIFCAIGSLFGLIIGFIGGLITDKSYST
;
A
#
# COMPACT_ATOMS: atom_id res chain seq x y z
N MET A 1 -18.71 -9.90 -2.33
CA MET A 1 -17.54 -8.97 -2.36
C MET A 1 -16.67 -8.99 -1.08
N LYS A 2 -17.22 -8.99 0.14
CA LYS A 2 -16.43 -8.92 1.39
C LYS A 2 -15.36 -10.03 1.54
N SER A 3 -15.67 -11.27 1.15
CA SER A 3 -14.70 -12.37 1.23
C SER A 3 -13.52 -12.23 0.27
N LEU A 4 -13.71 -11.58 -0.90
CA LEU A 4 -12.66 -11.32 -1.88
C LEU A 4 -11.64 -10.32 -1.35
N VAL A 5 -12.14 -9.23 -0.75
CA VAL A 5 -11.29 -8.22 -0.11
C VAL A 5 -10.53 -8.82 1.07
N LEU A 6 -11.21 -9.64 1.88
CA LEU A 6 -10.60 -10.29 3.03
C LEU A 6 -9.51 -11.30 2.61
N LYS A 7 -9.75 -12.07 1.54
CA LYS A 7 -8.74 -12.95 0.92
C LYS A 7 -7.47 -12.17 0.57
N ASP A 8 -7.64 -11.07 -0.15
CA ASP A 8 -6.51 -10.26 -0.62
C ASP A 8 -5.74 -9.62 0.55
N LEU A 9 -6.46 -9.15 1.58
CA LEU A 9 -5.83 -8.61 2.80
C LEU A 9 -5.01 -9.67 3.56
N PHE A 10 -5.53 -10.90 3.69
CA PHE A 10 -4.80 -11.99 4.33
C PHE A 10 -3.59 -12.45 3.50
N ASN A 11 -3.74 -12.54 2.17
CA ASN A 11 -2.63 -12.88 1.28
C ASN A 11 -1.48 -11.87 1.37
N ILE A 12 -1.81 -10.58 1.50
CA ILE A 12 -0.79 -9.53 1.63
C ILE A 12 -0.26 -9.38 3.06
N GLY A 13 -0.93 -9.89 4.09
CA GLY A 13 -0.54 -9.70 5.49
C GLY A 13 0.94 -10.01 5.77
N HIS A 14 1.50 -11.04 5.12
CA HIS A 14 2.94 -11.33 5.22
C HIS A 14 3.82 -10.27 4.55
N ASN A 15 3.42 -9.79 3.37
CA ASN A 15 4.09 -8.74 2.62
C ASN A 15 3.94 -7.36 3.28
N ALA A 16 2.89 -7.14 4.08
CA ALA A 16 2.65 -5.89 4.79
C ALA A 16 3.77 -5.57 5.79
N LYS A 17 4.39 -6.59 6.42
CA LYS A 17 5.55 -6.40 7.30
C LYS A 17 6.77 -5.89 6.53
N SER A 18 7.05 -6.47 5.37
CA SER A 18 8.11 -6.01 4.46
C SER A 18 7.83 -4.60 3.94
N MET A 19 6.57 -4.30 3.63
CA MET A 19 6.16 -2.97 3.21
C MET A 19 6.34 -1.92 4.33
N LEU A 20 5.99 -2.24 5.57
CA LEU A 20 6.23 -1.30 6.67
C LEU A 20 7.73 -1.02 6.85
N PHE A 21 8.56 -2.06 6.72
CA PHE A 21 10.01 -1.91 6.76
C PHE A 21 10.53 -0.99 5.65
N ILE A 22 10.13 -1.20 4.38
CA ILE A 22 10.60 -0.36 3.26
C ILE A 22 10.16 1.10 3.42
N LEU A 23 8.95 1.35 3.94
CA LEU A 23 8.45 2.71 4.17
C LEU A 23 9.26 3.46 5.24
N VAL A 24 9.70 2.77 6.29
CA VAL A 24 10.57 3.36 7.33
C VAL A 24 11.96 3.65 6.77
N VAL A 25 12.54 2.71 6.02
CA VAL A 25 13.85 2.91 5.37
C VAL A 25 13.83 4.12 4.44
N PHE A 26 12.77 4.26 3.62
CA PHE A 26 12.63 5.44 2.76
C PHE A 26 12.34 6.73 3.53
N ALA A 27 11.72 6.69 4.70
CA ALA A 27 11.55 7.89 5.52
C ALA A 27 12.91 8.46 5.92
N VAL A 28 13.79 7.60 6.44
CA VAL A 28 15.14 8.00 6.88
C VAL A 28 15.99 8.45 5.68
N ALA A 29 15.84 7.80 4.52
CA ALA A 29 16.64 8.10 3.34
C ALA A 29 16.16 9.33 2.55
N LEU A 30 14.85 9.60 2.50
CA LEU A 30 14.30 10.64 1.60
C LEU A 30 13.98 11.95 2.32
N ILE A 31 13.49 11.92 3.57
CA ILE A 31 13.13 13.14 4.29
C ILE A 31 14.29 14.15 4.35
N PRO A 32 15.56 13.76 4.59
CA PRO A 32 16.68 14.70 4.60
C PRO A 32 17.08 15.26 3.21
N PHE A 33 16.75 14.55 2.13
CA PHE A 33 17.22 14.88 0.77
C PHE A 33 16.15 15.54 -0.10
N SER A 34 14.94 14.99 -0.11
CA SER A 34 13.80 15.46 -0.93
C SER A 34 12.70 16.11 -0.11
N GLY A 35 12.91 16.23 1.21
CA GLY A 35 11.93 16.80 2.13
C GLY A 35 10.74 15.89 2.39
N VAL A 36 9.82 16.40 3.20
CA VAL A 36 8.60 15.70 3.62
C VAL A 36 7.66 15.43 2.43
N GLU A 37 7.52 16.39 1.52
CA GLU A 37 6.64 16.27 0.36
C GLU A 37 7.07 15.13 -0.56
N GLY A 38 8.38 15.00 -0.82
CA GLY A 38 8.93 13.92 -1.63
C GLY A 38 8.66 12.54 -1.03
N TYR A 39 8.77 12.42 0.30
CA TYR A 39 8.45 11.17 1.00
C TYR A 39 6.96 10.79 0.89
N ILE A 40 6.05 11.75 1.05
CA ILE A 40 4.59 11.52 0.94
C ILE A 40 4.24 10.99 -0.46
N PHE A 41 4.80 11.58 -1.51
CA PHE A 41 4.59 11.12 -2.89
C PHE A 41 5.08 9.68 -3.12
N VAL A 42 6.29 9.37 -2.66
CA VAL A 42 6.85 8.02 -2.79
C VAL A 42 6.05 7.00 -2.00
N CYS A 43 5.60 7.35 -0.79
CA CYS A 43 4.74 6.50 0.03
C CYS A 43 3.41 6.17 -0.67
N ALA A 44 2.76 7.16 -1.28
CA ALA A 44 1.52 6.95 -2.04
C ALA A 44 1.73 6.00 -3.24
N ILE A 45 2.82 6.17 -4.00
CA ILE A 45 3.15 5.32 -5.14
C ILE A 45 3.41 3.88 -4.67
N LEU A 46 4.27 3.68 -3.67
CA LEU A 46 4.63 2.35 -3.17
C LEU A 46 3.42 1.61 -2.62
N CYS A 47 2.56 2.28 -1.85
CA CYS A 47 1.34 1.65 -1.34
C CYS A 47 0.34 1.32 -2.46
N SER A 48 0.24 2.15 -3.50
CA SER A 48 -0.62 1.83 -4.66
C SER A 48 -0.12 0.61 -5.43
N MET A 49 1.20 0.40 -5.52
CA MET A 49 1.80 -0.75 -6.21
C MET A 49 1.49 -2.10 -5.54
N MET A 50 1.02 -2.13 -4.29
CA MET A 50 0.61 -3.38 -3.63
C MET A 50 -0.53 -4.11 -4.35
N ILE A 51 -1.33 -3.40 -5.14
CA ILE A 51 -2.33 -4.07 -5.96
C ILE A 51 -1.69 -5.00 -6.99
N VAL A 52 -0.53 -4.62 -7.54
CA VAL A 52 0.21 -5.43 -8.50
C VAL A 52 0.64 -6.74 -7.85
N THR A 53 1.16 -6.69 -6.62
CA THR A 53 1.48 -7.89 -5.83
C THR A 53 0.27 -8.80 -5.65
N THR A 54 -0.91 -8.21 -5.42
CA THR A 54 -2.16 -8.98 -5.30
C THR A 54 -2.54 -9.66 -6.61
N PHE A 55 -2.33 -9.01 -7.76
CA PHE A 55 -2.50 -9.62 -9.07
C PHE A 55 -1.47 -10.72 -9.36
N SER A 56 -0.20 -10.53 -8.97
CA SER A 56 0.83 -11.56 -9.10
C SER A 56 0.53 -12.80 -8.25
N PHE A 57 -0.06 -12.62 -7.06
CA PHE A 57 -0.53 -13.75 -6.26
C PHE A 57 -1.69 -14.50 -6.92
N ASP A 58 -2.63 -13.78 -7.51
CA ASP A 58 -3.75 -14.40 -8.23
C ASP A 58 -3.28 -15.19 -9.45
N ASP A 59 -2.27 -14.67 -10.18
CA ASP A 59 -1.71 -15.34 -11.35
C ASP A 59 -0.91 -16.59 -10.96
N SER A 60 0.01 -16.46 -9.99
CA SER A 60 0.80 -17.59 -9.48
C SER A 60 -0.05 -18.70 -8.87
N SER A 61 -1.20 -18.35 -8.26
CA SER A 61 -2.15 -19.31 -7.67
C SER A 61 -3.21 -19.80 -8.66
N LYS A 62 -3.20 -19.34 -9.92
CA LYS A 62 -4.26 -19.58 -10.93
C LYS A 62 -5.67 -19.25 -10.43
N TRP A 63 -5.78 -18.30 -9.50
CA TRP A 63 -7.02 -17.98 -8.81
C TRP A 63 -8.10 -17.49 -9.77
N THR A 64 -7.74 -16.73 -10.80
CA THR A 64 -8.69 -16.19 -11.79
C THR A 64 -9.50 -17.29 -12.47
N ARG A 65 -8.90 -18.44 -12.80
CA ARG A 65 -9.63 -19.57 -13.41
C ARG A 65 -10.59 -20.23 -12.42
N TYR A 66 -10.18 -20.32 -11.16
CA TYR A 66 -11.00 -20.88 -10.09
C TYR A 66 -12.17 -19.97 -9.72
N ALA A 67 -11.98 -18.65 -9.71
CA ALA A 67 -13.04 -17.67 -9.45
C ALA A 67 -14.15 -17.71 -10.52
N MET A 68 -13.82 -18.09 -11.76
CA MET A 68 -14.76 -18.15 -12.89
C MET A 68 -15.78 -19.29 -12.82
N ILE A 69 -15.53 -20.32 -11.99
CA ILE A 69 -16.48 -21.43 -11.76
C ILE A 69 -17.26 -21.27 -10.46
N MET A 70 -16.93 -20.27 -9.64
CA MET A 70 -17.70 -19.92 -8.45
C MET A 70 -18.96 -19.13 -8.83
N PRO A 71 -19.99 -19.10 -7.96
CA PRO A 71 -21.15 -18.21 -8.12
C PRO A 71 -20.78 -16.75 -7.80
N VAL A 72 -19.75 -16.21 -8.46
CA VAL A 72 -19.26 -14.84 -8.30
C VAL A 72 -19.22 -14.17 -9.66
N SER A 73 -19.79 -12.98 -9.78
CA SER A 73 -19.80 -12.27 -11.06
C SER A 73 -18.45 -11.61 -11.37
N LYS A 74 -18.12 -11.46 -12.65
CA LYS A 74 -16.90 -10.74 -13.09
C LYS A 74 -16.82 -9.31 -12.52
N LYS A 75 -17.96 -8.64 -12.40
CA LYS A 75 -18.05 -7.28 -11.83
C LYS A 75 -17.64 -7.26 -10.36
N GLU A 76 -18.03 -8.27 -9.58
CA GLU A 76 -17.66 -8.38 -8.17
C GLU A 76 -16.18 -8.67 -7.97
N LEU A 77 -15.55 -9.44 -8.87
CA LEU A 77 -14.09 -9.67 -8.85
C LEU A 77 -13.33 -8.36 -9.05
N VAL A 78 -13.71 -7.60 -10.08
CA VAL A 78 -13.10 -6.31 -10.40
C VAL A 78 -13.34 -5.29 -9.28
N ALA A 79 -14.57 -5.20 -8.77
CA ALA A 79 -14.91 -4.32 -7.66
C ALA A 79 -14.13 -4.66 -6.37
N GLY A 80 -13.89 -5.96 -6.10
CA GLY A 80 -13.03 -6.39 -5.00
C GLY A 80 -11.62 -5.84 -5.11
N LYS A 81 -11.01 -5.88 -6.30
CA LYS A 81 -9.66 -5.35 -6.54
C LYS A 81 -9.59 -3.83 -6.37
N PHE A 82 -10.56 -3.09 -6.88
CA PHE A 82 -10.61 -1.64 -6.68
C PHE A 82 -10.82 -1.27 -5.21
N MET A 83 -11.57 -2.06 -4.44
CA MET A 83 -11.73 -1.84 -3.01
C MET A 83 -10.41 -2.05 -2.25
N VAL A 84 -9.67 -3.10 -2.61
CA VAL A 84 -8.33 -3.38 -2.05
C VAL A 84 -7.34 -2.26 -2.41
N LEU A 85 -7.38 -1.75 -3.65
CA LEU A 85 -6.61 -0.58 -4.06
C LEU A 85 -6.89 0.62 -3.17
N ALA A 86 -8.17 0.95 -2.98
CA ALA A 86 -8.60 2.10 -2.20
C ALA A 86 -8.13 1.99 -0.74
N ILE A 87 -8.20 0.78 -0.14
CA ILE A 87 -7.70 0.53 1.21
C ILE A 87 -6.18 0.77 1.29
N PHE A 88 -5.39 0.24 0.34
CA PHE A 88 -3.94 0.46 0.36
C PHE A 88 -3.56 1.92 0.13
N CYS A 89 -4.21 2.61 -0.79
CA CYS A 89 -3.99 4.04 -1.00
C CYS A 89 -4.33 4.85 0.25
N ALA A 90 -5.45 4.55 0.93
CA ALA A 90 -5.84 5.24 2.15
C ALA A 90 -4.82 5.02 3.29
N ILE A 91 -4.40 3.77 3.50
CA ILE A 91 -3.38 3.44 4.51
C ILE A 91 -2.05 4.10 4.19
N GLY A 92 -1.59 4.01 2.94
CA GLY A 92 -0.34 4.62 2.49
C GLY A 92 -0.33 6.14 2.63
N SER A 93 -1.44 6.79 2.29
CA SER A 93 -1.58 8.24 2.44
C SER A 93 -1.58 8.66 3.91
N LEU A 94 -2.33 7.94 4.77
CA LEU A 94 -2.36 8.22 6.20
C LEU A 94 -0.98 8.03 6.85
N PHE A 95 -0.29 6.94 6.50
CA PHE A 95 1.04 6.64 7.01
C PHE A 95 2.07 7.68 6.55
N GLY A 96 2.05 8.03 5.27
CA GLY A 96 2.89 9.07 4.69
C GLY A 96 2.69 10.44 5.35
N LEU A 97 1.44 10.83 5.63
CA LEU A 97 1.13 12.07 6.33
C LEU A 97 1.64 12.07 7.78
N ILE A 98 1.45 10.99 8.53
CA ILE A 98 1.90 10.90 9.93
C ILE A 98 3.42 11.00 10.01
N ILE A 99 4.14 10.17 9.24
CA ILE A 99 5.60 10.18 9.26
C ILE A 99 6.16 11.47 8.67
N GLY A 100 5.54 11.97 7.59
CA GLY A 100 5.91 13.24 6.99
C GLY A 100 5.80 14.40 7.99
N PHE A 101 4.70 14.48 8.73
CA PHE A 101 4.50 15.49 9.77
C PHE A 101 5.57 15.41 10.87
N ILE A 102 5.86 14.20 11.36
CA ILE A 102 6.92 13.98 12.36
C ILE A 102 8.30 14.38 11.79
N GLY A 103 8.60 13.99 10.55
CA GLY A 103 9.83 14.35 9.86
C GLY A 103 10.00 15.87 9.71
N GLY A 104 8.94 16.57 9.33
CA GLY A 104 8.95 18.03 9.21
C GLY A 104 9.27 18.73 10.52
N LEU A 105 8.63 18.32 11.62
CA LEU A 105 8.91 18.87 12.95
C LEU A 105 10.37 18.68 13.38
N ILE A 106 11.01 17.58 12.99
CA ILE A 106 12.41 17.29 13.31
C ILE A 106 13.34 18.14 12.44
N THR A 107 13.06 18.25 11.15
CA THR A 107 13.89 19.02 10.21
C THR A 107 13.82 20.53 10.47
N ASP A 108 12.64 21.09 10.77
CA ASP A 108 12.50 22.51 11.13
C ASP A 108 13.28 22.85 12.41
N LYS A 109 13.32 21.91 13.38
CA LYS A 109 14.08 22.07 14.60
C LYS A 109 15.59 22.06 14.35
N SER A 110 16.08 21.33 13.34
CA SER A 110 17.50 21.29 12.97
C SER A 110 17.98 22.56 12.25
N TYR A 111 17.13 23.29 11.55
CA TYR A 111 17.51 24.54 10.87
C TYR A 111 17.44 25.79 11.76
N SER A 112 16.80 25.71 12.93
CA SER A 112 16.65 26.83 13.88
C SER A 112 17.70 26.85 15.01
N THR A 113 18.74 26.01 14.95
CA THR A 113 19.85 25.97 15.93
C THR A 113 21.14 26.34 15.25
#